data_AF-A0ABC9SNS9-F1
#
_entry.id   AF-A0ABC9SNS9-F1
#
_cell.length_a   1.000
_cell.length_b   1.000
_cell.length_c   1.000
_cell.angle_alpha   90.00
_cell.angle_beta   90.00
_cell.angle_gamma   90.00
#
_symmetry.space_group_name_H-M   'P 1'
#
loop_
_entity.id
_entity.type
_entity.pdbx_description
1 polymer ?
#
loop_
_entity_poly.entity_id
_entity_poly.type
_entity_poly.pdbx_seq_one_letter_code
_entity_poly.pdbx_strand_id
1 'polypeptide(L)'
;MKKALMISLGALTVLSLTVACPGSKYSAEECAPIVDEMLTNLTAGQKPEDAANIATMKATLVPVLQKECMSGKFDLTCLKSAKSIPAIQACKK
;
A
#
# COMPACT_ATOMS: atom_id res chain seq x y z
N MET A 1 1.54 -58.80 -0.54
CA MET A 1 1.60 -58.26 -1.92
C MET A 1 0.36 -57.43 -2.19
N LYS A 2 0.49 -56.09 -2.30
CA LYS A 2 -0.17 -55.21 -3.28
C LYS A 2 0.16 -53.76 -2.93
N LYS A 3 0.97 -53.16 -3.81
CA LYS A 3 1.22 -51.72 -3.91
C LYS A 3 0.02 -51.07 -4.60
N ALA A 4 -0.41 -49.91 -4.14
CA ALA A 4 -1.15 -48.90 -4.92
C ALA A 4 -1.27 -47.64 -4.05
N LEU A 5 -0.47 -46.61 -4.37
CA LEU A 5 -0.93 -45.34 -4.97
C LEU A 5 -1.44 -44.36 -3.89
N MET A 6 -0.57 -43.48 -3.38
CA MET A 6 -0.40 -42.11 -3.90
C MET A 6 -1.75 -41.43 -4.17
N ILE A 7 -2.21 -40.62 -3.21
CA ILE A 7 -2.85 -39.32 -3.45
C ILE A 7 -2.44 -38.45 -2.25
N SER A 8 -1.41 -37.62 -2.49
CA SER A 8 -1.11 -36.44 -1.70
C SER A 8 -2.23 -35.43 -1.92
N LEU A 9 -3.31 -35.55 -1.16
CA LEU A 9 -4.27 -34.46 -1.04
C LEU A 9 -3.82 -33.64 0.17
N GLY A 10 -3.07 -32.58 -0.11
CA GLY A 10 -2.79 -31.51 0.84
C GLY A 10 -4.12 -30.88 1.25
N ALA A 11 -4.78 -31.53 2.19
CA ALA A 11 -5.94 -31.02 2.85
C ALA A 11 -5.51 -29.88 3.76
N LEU A 12 -6.18 -28.75 3.56
CA LEU A 12 -6.58 -27.82 4.61
C LEU A 12 -5.45 -27.33 5.53
N THR A 13 -5.03 -26.09 5.35
CA THR A 13 -5.10 -25.05 6.39
C THR A 13 -4.42 -23.77 5.92
N VAL A 14 -5.14 -22.96 5.12
CA VAL A 14 -5.03 -21.50 5.30
C VAL A 14 -6.45 -20.94 5.26
N LEU A 15 -7.27 -21.43 6.18
CA LEU A 15 -8.48 -20.75 6.62
C LEU A 15 -8.04 -19.75 7.71
N SER A 16 -7.20 -18.79 7.35
CA SER A 16 -6.77 -17.76 8.29
C SER A 16 -7.69 -16.57 8.17
N LEU A 17 -8.77 -16.65 8.94
CA LEU A 17 -9.55 -15.56 9.47
C LEU A 17 -10.03 -14.52 8.45
N THR A 18 -11.25 -14.72 7.96
CA THR A 18 -12.18 -13.60 7.75
C THR A 18 -12.51 -12.99 9.11
N VAL A 19 -11.56 -12.27 9.71
CA VAL A 19 -11.91 -11.28 10.72
C VAL A 19 -12.64 -10.20 9.93
N ALA A 20 -13.96 -10.18 10.03
CA ALA A 20 -14.73 -8.97 9.77
C ALA A 20 -14.37 -7.94 10.86
N CYS A 21 -13.10 -7.53 10.92
CA CYS A 21 -12.78 -6.20 11.41
C CYS A 21 -13.42 -5.24 10.40
N PRO A 22 -13.93 -4.07 10.81
CA PRO A 22 -14.09 -2.93 9.91
C PRO A 22 -12.69 -2.39 9.55
N GLY A 23 -11.81 -3.30 9.13
CA GLY A 23 -10.38 -3.17 9.04
C GLY A 23 -10.02 -2.82 7.61
N SER A 24 -9.14 -1.83 7.51
CA SER A 24 -8.40 -1.42 6.34
C SER A 24 -8.75 -2.11 5.01
N LYS A 25 -9.32 -1.35 4.06
CA LYS A 25 -9.58 -1.78 2.68
C LYS A 25 -8.35 -2.35 1.97
N TYR A 26 -7.16 -1.92 2.37
CA TYR A 26 -5.87 -2.40 1.88
C TYR A 26 -4.94 -2.71 3.06
N SER A 27 -4.06 -3.70 2.90
CA SER A 27 -3.06 -4.06 3.91
C SER A 27 -1.92 -3.04 3.99
N ALA A 28 -1.16 -3.08 5.10
CA ALA A 28 0.03 -2.24 5.25
C ALA A 28 1.10 -2.64 4.22
N GLU A 29 1.24 -3.93 3.91
CA GLU A 29 2.16 -4.43 2.89
C GLU A 29 1.81 -3.95 1.48
N GLU A 30 0.53 -3.76 1.16
CA GLU A 30 0.10 -3.17 -0.11
C GLU A 30 0.36 -1.67 -0.17
N CYS A 31 0.08 -0.95 0.93
CA CYS A 31 0.18 0.50 0.98
C CYS A 31 1.62 1.03 1.11
N ALA A 32 2.50 0.32 1.81
CA ALA A 32 3.87 0.76 2.06
C ALA A 32 4.67 1.05 0.78
N PRO A 33 4.78 0.13 -0.20
CA PRO A 33 5.53 0.40 -1.43
C PRO A 33 4.87 1.50 -2.28
N ILE A 34 3.53 1.62 -2.26
CA ILE A 34 2.81 2.65 -3.02
C ILE A 34 3.09 4.05 -2.46
N VAL A 35 3.03 4.21 -1.14
CA VAL A 35 3.29 5.50 -0.49
C VAL A 35 4.75 5.90 -0.65
N ASP A 36 5.69 4.97 -0.58
CA ASP A 36 7.11 5.28 -0.78
C ASP A 36 7.43 5.64 -2.23
N GLU A 37 6.87 4.91 -3.21
CA GLU A 37 6.99 5.22 -4.63
C GLU A 37 6.38 6.59 -4.95
N MET A 38 5.20 6.89 -4.42
CA MET A 38 4.54 8.19 -4.56
C MET A 38 5.39 9.32 -3.98
N LEU A 39 5.98 9.14 -2.80
CA LEU A 39 6.86 10.16 -2.18
C LEU A 39 8.15 10.36 -2.98
N THR A 40 8.72 9.28 -3.52
CA THR A 40 9.90 9.35 -4.41
C THR A 40 9.58 10.08 -5.71
N ASN A 41 8.42 9.80 -6.32
CA ASN A 41 7.94 10.51 -7.51
C ASN A 41 7.65 11.99 -7.21
N LEU A 42 7.13 12.27 -6.02
CA LEU A 42 6.87 13.63 -5.56
C LEU A 42 8.17 14.42 -5.41
N THR A 43 9.21 13.86 -4.77
CA THR A 43 10.50 14.54 -4.62
C THR A 43 11.27 14.68 -5.93
N ALA A 44 11.15 13.71 -6.85
CA ALA A 44 11.82 13.76 -8.14
C ALA A 44 11.36 14.92 -9.05
N GLY A 45 10.12 15.40 -8.89
CA GLY A 45 9.56 16.51 -9.66
C GLY A 45 9.68 17.88 -8.98
N GLN A 46 10.26 17.95 -7.78
CA GLN A 46 10.28 19.14 -6.94
C GLN A 46 11.64 19.85 -7.03
N LYS A 47 11.64 21.15 -6.74
CA LYS A 47 12.89 21.91 -6.59
C LYS A 47 13.67 21.34 -5.39
N PRO A 48 15.01 21.43 -5.36
CA PRO A 48 15.81 20.87 -4.27
C PRO A 48 15.41 21.39 -2.88
N GLU A 49 14.97 22.64 -2.78
CA GLU A 49 14.45 23.26 -1.55
C GLU A 49 13.16 22.56 -1.08
N ASP A 50 12.22 22.32 -2.00
CA ASP A 50 10.96 21.65 -1.72
C ASP A 50 11.16 20.15 -1.46
N ALA A 51 12.11 19.51 -2.16
CA ALA A 51 12.48 18.12 -1.92
C ALA A 51 13.07 17.92 -0.51
N ALA A 52 13.87 18.87 -0.01
CA ALA A 52 14.39 18.83 1.35
C ALA A 52 13.28 19.01 2.40
N ASN A 53 12.30 19.88 2.12
CA ASN A 53 11.10 20.04 2.96
C ASN A 53 10.27 18.75 2.99
N ILE A 54 10.02 18.14 1.83
CA ILE A 54 9.29 16.87 1.74
C ILE A 54 10.06 15.74 2.43
N ALA A 55 11.38 15.67 2.30
CA ALA A 55 12.21 14.68 2.98
C ALA A 55 12.11 14.82 4.51
N THR A 56 12.10 16.05 5.02
CA THR A 56 11.91 16.34 6.46
C THR A 56 10.50 15.95 6.92
N MET A 57 9.49 16.21 6.08
CA MET A 57 8.10 15.85 6.36
C MET A 57 7.79 14.37 6.10
N LYS A 58 8.69 13.61 5.44
CA LYS A 58 8.47 12.22 5.04
C LYS A 58 8.11 11.34 6.23
N ALA A 59 8.79 11.52 7.35
CA ALA A 59 8.53 10.78 8.60
C ALA A 59 7.09 10.99 9.14
N THR A 60 6.50 12.15 8.88
CA THR A 60 5.12 12.47 9.29
C THR A 60 4.10 12.13 8.20
N LEU A 61 4.46 12.33 6.93
CA LEU A 61 3.59 12.08 5.78
C LEU A 61 3.36 10.59 5.55
N VAL A 62 4.40 9.75 5.63
CA VAL A 62 4.31 8.30 5.42
C VAL A 62 3.22 7.65 6.28
N PRO A 63 3.20 7.80 7.63
CA PRO A 63 2.19 7.14 8.44
C PRO A 63 0.77 7.67 8.19
N VAL A 64 0.61 8.96 7.87
CA VAL A 64 -0.69 9.54 7.52
C VAL A 64 -1.21 8.99 6.19
N LEU A 65 -0.35 8.96 5.18
CA LEU A 65 -0.67 8.45 3.84
C LEU A 65 -0.91 6.94 3.86
N GLN A 66 -0.13 6.18 4.62
CA GLN A 66 -0.36 4.75 4.83
C GLN A 66 -1.70 4.51 5.52
N LYS A 67 -2.03 5.26 6.58
CA LYS A 67 -3.32 5.13 7.26
C LYS A 67 -4.49 5.45 6.33
N GLU A 68 -4.41 6.54 5.56
CA GLU A 68 -5.46 6.92 4.61
C GLU A 68 -5.54 5.91 3.44
N CYS A 69 -4.41 5.42 2.95
CA CYS A 69 -4.33 4.34 1.97
C CYS A 69 -5.03 3.08 2.51
N MET A 70 -4.63 2.60 3.68
CA MET A 70 -5.22 1.43 4.34
C MET A 70 -6.72 1.62 4.56
N SER A 71 -7.19 2.82 4.88
CA SER A 71 -8.63 3.10 5.03
C SER A 71 -9.42 3.04 3.72
N GLY A 72 -8.76 2.94 2.56
CA GLY A 72 -9.38 2.90 1.24
C GLY A 72 -9.86 4.25 0.73
N LYS A 73 -9.41 5.34 1.35
CA LYS A 73 -9.72 6.71 0.94
C LYS A 73 -8.98 7.13 -0.32
N PHE A 74 -7.98 6.38 -0.75
CA PHE A 74 -7.24 6.65 -1.99
C PHE A 74 -7.49 5.58 -3.04
N ASP A 75 -7.54 6.00 -4.30
CA ASP A 75 -7.37 5.08 -5.41
C ASP A 75 -5.88 4.73 -5.59
N LEU A 76 -5.53 3.46 -5.36
CA LEU A 76 -4.13 3.01 -5.41
C LEU A 76 -3.48 3.18 -6.79
N THR A 77 -4.25 3.01 -7.87
CA THR A 77 -3.75 3.15 -9.24
C THR A 77 -3.44 4.60 -9.55
N CYS A 78 -4.32 5.50 -9.10
CA CYS A 78 -4.07 6.95 -9.16
C CYS A 78 -2.87 7.35 -8.30
N LEU A 79 -2.79 6.85 -7.06
CA LEU A 79 -1.76 7.21 -6.10
C LEU A 79 -0.36 6.86 -6.61
N LYS A 80 -0.19 5.68 -7.24
CA LYS A 80 1.07 5.29 -7.92
C LYS A 80 1.50 6.25 -9.01
N SER A 81 0.54 6.83 -9.73
CA SER A 81 0.79 7.71 -10.86
C SER A 81 0.94 9.19 -10.45
N ALA A 82 0.68 9.51 -9.18
CA ALA A 82 0.70 10.88 -8.69
C ALA A 82 2.14 11.39 -8.55
N LYS A 83 2.44 12.49 -9.25
CA LYS A 83 3.76 13.16 -9.26
C LYS A 83 3.75 14.53 -8.57
N SER A 84 2.62 14.92 -7.98
CA SER A 84 2.43 16.23 -7.36
C SER A 84 1.42 16.13 -6.21
N ILE A 85 1.53 17.02 -5.22
CA ILE A 85 0.58 17.06 -4.08
C ILE A 85 -0.88 17.23 -4.55
N PRO A 86 -1.20 18.10 -5.55
CA PRO A 86 -2.55 18.18 -6.09
C PRO A 86 -3.05 16.86 -6.70
N ALA A 87 -2.19 16.12 -7.39
CA ALA A 87 -2.55 14.82 -7.94
C ALA A 87 -2.88 13.80 -6.83
N ILE A 88 -2.10 13.79 -5.74
CA ILE A 88 -2.36 12.95 -4.57
C ILE A 88 -3.75 13.27 -3.98
N GLN A 89 -4.09 14.57 -3.85
CA GLN A 89 -5.40 14.98 -3.36
C GLN A 89 -6.54 14.57 -4.30
N ALA A 90 -6.32 14.62 -5.61
CA ALA A 90 -7.28 14.17 -6.62
C ALA A 90 -7.49 12.64 -6.61
N CYS A 91 -6.53 11.87 -6.09
CA CYS A 91 -6.68 10.43 -5.93
C CYS A 91 -7.57 10.03 -4.74
N LYS A 92 -8.05 11.00 -3.95
CA LYS A 92 -8.92 10.74 -2.80
C LYS A 92 -10.34 10.44 -3.30
N LYS A 93 -10.94 9.38 -2.76
CA LYS A 93 -12.33 8.94 -3.01
C LYS A 93 -13.30 9.63 -2.06
#